data_AF-E2NEU8-F1
#
_entry.id   AF-E2NEU8-F1
#
_cell.length_a   1.000
_cell.length_b   1.000
_cell.length_c   1.000
_cell.angle_alpha   90.00
_cell.angle_beta   90.00
_cell.angle_gamma   90.00
#
_symmetry.space_group_name_H-M   'P 1'
#
loop_
_entity.id
_entity.type
_entity.pdbx_description
1 polymer ?
#
loop_
_entity_poly.entity_id
_entity_poly.type
_entity_poly.pdbx_seq_one_letter_code
_entity_poly.pdbx_strand_id
1 'polypeptide(L)'
;MGYFSAGLKGRPVMDPKEIHAQTIFFGKVHFRVSPDFRKRCAGFVERAKYGFRKSAELGGAERYRRLLVFLETHPFITRKDYSSITGLLKNKALNDLNLLVEKGYLSTIGRGSHKVYVRGESQEIKSENA
;
A
#
# COMPACT_ATOMS: atom_id res chain seq x y z
N MET A 1 17.77 6.11 17.61
CA MET A 1 16.46 6.78 17.56
C MET A 1 16.23 7.43 18.92
N GLY A 2 15.41 8.49 19.01
CA GLY A 2 15.29 9.34 20.20
C GLY A 2 14.56 8.71 21.39
N TYR A 3 14.03 9.55 22.28
CA TYR A 3 13.24 9.13 23.43
C TYR A 3 11.90 9.84 23.48
N PHE A 4 10.93 9.22 24.15
CA PHE A 4 9.63 9.80 24.44
C PHE A 4 9.59 10.27 25.89
N SER A 5 9.02 11.43 26.14
CA SER A 5 8.74 11.93 27.48
C SER A 5 7.27 12.29 27.60
N ALA A 6 6.62 11.84 28.67
CA ALA A 6 5.26 12.22 28.98
C ALA A 6 5.24 13.63 29.58
N GLY A 7 4.44 14.53 29.00
CA GLY A 7 4.06 15.78 29.65
C GLY A 7 2.89 15.52 30.60
N LEU A 8 2.95 16.06 31.81
CA LEU A 8 1.84 16.05 32.76
C LEU A 8 1.19 17.44 32.78
N LYS A 9 -0.12 17.48 32.98
CA LYS A 9 -0.90 18.70 33.15
C LYS A 9 -1.58 18.67 34.50
N GLY A 10 -1.56 19.78 35.22
CA GLY A 10 -2.24 19.92 36.50
C GLY A 10 -2.43 21.40 36.84
N ARG A 11 -3.24 21.67 37.86
CA ARG A 11 -3.34 23.01 38.45
C ARG A 11 -2.00 23.40 39.11
N PRO A 12 -1.63 24.68 39.15
CA PRO A 12 -0.46 25.11 39.89
C PRO A 12 -0.68 24.84 41.38
N VAL A 13 0.23 24.07 41.98
CA VAL A 13 0.21 23.70 43.40
C VAL A 13 1.56 24.10 44.00
N MET A 14 1.53 24.87 45.09
CA MET A 14 2.74 25.33 45.79
C MET A 14 3.20 24.34 46.86
N ASP A 15 2.26 23.59 47.46
CA ASP A 15 2.54 22.64 48.54
C ASP A 15 2.53 21.17 48.05
N PRO A 16 3.61 20.39 48.28
CA PRO A 16 3.69 18.99 47.83
C PRO A 16 2.57 18.07 48.34
N LYS A 17 1.97 18.40 49.50
CA LYS A 17 0.88 17.62 50.13
C LYS A 17 -0.46 17.74 49.39
N GLU A 18 -0.62 18.75 48.55
CA GLU A 18 -1.83 18.97 47.75
C GLU A 18 -1.79 18.28 46.38
N ILE A 19 -0.66 17.65 46.05
CA ILE A 19 -0.49 16.88 44.83
C ILE A 19 -1.21 15.54 44.98
N HIS A 20 -2.40 15.43 44.40
CA HIS A 20 -3.17 14.20 44.40
C HIS A 20 -3.38 13.64 42.99
N ALA A 21 -3.44 12.32 42.85
CA ALA A 21 -3.50 11.65 41.54
C ALA A 21 -4.69 12.10 40.68
N GLN A 22 -5.82 12.47 41.29
CA GLN A 22 -7.00 12.95 40.55
C GLN A 22 -6.84 14.39 40.02
N THR A 23 -5.80 15.11 40.43
CA THR A 23 -5.51 16.50 40.00
C THR A 23 -4.40 16.60 38.95
N ILE A 24 -3.72 15.47 38.64
CA ILE A 24 -2.71 15.36 37.60
C ILE A 24 -3.27 14.54 36.45
N PHE A 25 -3.21 15.10 35.25
CA PHE A 25 -3.65 14.46 34.02
C PHE A 25 -2.48 14.20 33.09
N PHE A 26 -2.56 13.09 32.37
CA PHE A 26 -1.62 12.81 31.30
C PHE A 26 -1.83 13.82 30.16
N GLY A 27 -0.77 14.56 29.83
CA GLY A 27 -0.75 15.55 28.78
C GLY A 27 -0.34 14.96 27.43
N LYS A 28 0.55 15.66 26.73
CA LYS A 28 1.09 15.21 25.43
C LYS A 28 2.34 14.36 25.64
N VAL A 29 2.56 13.38 24.77
CA VAL A 29 3.86 12.71 24.68
C VAL A 29 4.74 13.51 23.72
N HIS A 30 5.91 13.91 24.20
CA HIS A 30 6.92 14.59 23.41
C HIS A 30 7.96 13.58 22.93
N PHE A 31 8.14 13.47 21.61
CA PHE A 31 9.25 12.73 21.04
C PHE A 31 10.43 13.66 20.82
N ARG A 32 11.56 13.38 21.46
CA ARG A 32 12.82 14.09 21.26
C ARG A 32 13.79 13.21 20.53
N VAL A 33 14.19 13.65 19.33
CA VAL A 33 15.15 12.95 18.48
C VAL A 33 16.54 12.97 19.14
N SER A 34 17.28 11.84 19.08
CA SER A 34 18.63 11.79 19.64
C SER A 34 19.59 12.71 18.87
N PRO A 35 20.56 13.36 19.56
CA PRO A 35 21.55 14.21 18.89
C PRO A 35 22.27 13.50 17.74
N ASP A 36 22.62 12.24 17.92
CA ASP A 36 23.29 11.42 16.90
C ASP A 36 22.42 11.16 15.68
N PHE A 37 21.13 10.88 15.86
CA PHE A 37 20.22 10.70 14.74
C PHE A 37 20.05 12.02 13.98
N ARG A 38 19.93 13.15 14.70
CA ARG A 38 19.87 14.48 14.10
C ARG A 38 21.12 14.80 13.28
N LYS A 39 22.31 14.46 13.79
CA LYS A 39 23.59 14.63 13.06
C LYS A 39 23.65 13.77 11.80
N ARG A 40 23.23 12.50 11.87
CA ARG A 40 23.21 11.60 10.71
C ARG A 40 22.21 12.01 9.62
N CYS A 41 21.10 12.63 10.01
CA CYS A 41 20.11 13.17 9.08
C CYS A 41 20.41 14.60 8.62
N ALA A 42 21.46 15.23 9.15
CA ALA A 42 21.86 16.57 8.72
C ALA A 42 22.56 16.48 7.36
N GLY A 43 22.10 17.28 6.40
CA GLY A 43 22.66 17.31 5.06
C GLY A 43 21.80 18.15 4.11
N PHE A 44 22.32 18.36 2.91
CA PHE A 44 21.57 19.01 1.83
C PHE A 44 20.69 17.97 1.14
N VAL A 45 19.42 18.33 0.92
CA VAL A 45 18.50 17.51 0.14
C VAL A 45 18.50 18.01 -1.29
N GLU A 46 18.75 17.11 -2.23
CA GLU A 46 18.54 17.41 -3.65
C GLU A 46 17.12 17.03 -4.04
N ARG A 47 16.52 17.85 -4.90
CA ARG A 47 15.21 17.53 -5.46
C ARG A 47 15.36 16.30 -6.35
N ALA A 48 14.56 15.26 -6.10
CA ALA A 48 14.51 14.11 -6.98
C ALA A 48 14.20 14.54 -8.42
N LYS A 49 14.96 14.03 -9.40
CA LYS A 49 14.79 14.33 -10.84
C LYS A 49 13.39 13.96 -11.35
N TYR A 50 12.74 13.01 -10.68
CA TYR A 50 11.40 12.54 -10.97
C TYR A 50 10.51 12.72 -9.73
N GLY A 51 9.29 13.19 -9.95
CA GLY A 51 8.26 13.27 -8.90
C GLY A 51 7.61 11.91 -8.63
N PHE A 52 6.48 11.94 -7.93
CA PHE A 52 5.64 10.75 -7.78
C PHE A 52 5.28 10.18 -9.16
N ARG A 53 5.49 8.87 -9.33
CA ARG A 53 5.08 8.17 -10.54
C ARG A 53 3.57 8.32 -10.71
N LYS A 54 3.14 8.75 -11.88
CA LYS A 54 1.73 8.71 -12.28
C LYS A 54 1.45 7.39 -12.98
N SER A 55 0.26 6.85 -12.77
CA SER A 55 -0.18 5.66 -13.50
C SER A 55 -0.38 6.00 -14.96
N ALA A 56 -0.12 5.05 -15.85
CA ALA A 56 -0.50 5.20 -17.24
C ALA A 56 -2.04 5.37 -17.39
N GLU A 57 -2.44 6.23 -18.31
CA GLU A 57 -3.83 6.43 -18.73
C GLU A 57 -4.10 5.58 -19.96
N LEU A 58 -4.21 4.26 -19.73
CA LEU A 58 -4.55 3.29 -20.76
C LEU A 58 -6.04 2.92 -20.66
N GLY A 59 -6.75 2.86 -21.78
CA GLY A 59 -8.14 2.39 -21.81
C GLY A 59 -8.26 0.91 -21.41
N GLY A 60 -9.40 0.51 -20.83
CA GLY A 60 -9.61 -0.85 -20.32
C GLY A 60 -9.43 -1.94 -21.38
N ALA A 61 -9.94 -1.72 -22.60
CA ALA A 61 -9.80 -2.66 -23.71
C ALA A 61 -8.34 -2.90 -24.12
N GLU A 62 -7.52 -1.85 -24.15
CA GLU A 62 -6.10 -1.94 -24.48
C GLU A 62 -5.31 -2.68 -23.39
N ARG A 63 -5.65 -2.47 -22.12
CA ARG A 63 -5.04 -3.22 -21.01
C ARG A 63 -5.34 -4.72 -21.12
N TYR A 64 -6.59 -5.05 -21.47
CA TYR A 64 -7.00 -6.43 -21.66
C TYR A 64 -6.32 -7.07 -22.87
N ARG A 65 -6.18 -6.33 -23.99
CA ARG A 65 -5.43 -6.80 -25.16
C ARG A 65 -3.98 -7.15 -24.81
N ARG A 66 -3.28 -6.26 -24.09
CA ARG A 66 -1.89 -6.51 -23.66
C ARG A 66 -1.76 -7.71 -22.73
N LEU A 67 -2.73 -7.88 -21.84
CA LEU A 67 -2.81 -9.04 -20.96
C LEU A 67 -2.95 -10.35 -21.75
N LEU A 68 -3.84 -10.39 -22.74
CA LEU A 68 -4.04 -11.57 -23.56
C LEU A 68 -2.78 -11.97 -24.32
N VAL A 69 -2.12 -11.01 -24.98
CA VAL A 69 -0.83 -11.24 -25.68
C VAL A 69 0.24 -11.74 -24.71
N PHE A 70 0.26 -11.23 -23.47
CA PHE A 70 1.19 -11.72 -22.45
C PHE A 70 0.90 -13.17 -22.05
N LEU A 71 -0.37 -13.53 -21.89
CA LEU A 71 -0.80 -14.88 -21.52
C LEU A 71 -0.68 -15.91 -22.65
N GLU A 72 -0.54 -15.49 -23.91
CA GLU A 72 -0.21 -16.39 -25.02
C GLU A 72 1.23 -16.92 -24.91
N THR A 73 2.13 -16.12 -24.35
CA THR A 73 3.56 -16.46 -24.21
C THR A 73 3.92 -16.98 -22.83
N HIS A 74 3.14 -16.61 -21.80
CA HIS A 74 3.40 -16.96 -20.40
C HIS A 74 2.19 -17.66 -19.77
N PRO A 75 2.39 -18.79 -19.06
CA PRO A 75 1.29 -19.57 -18.49
C PRO A 75 0.56 -18.85 -17.33
N PHE A 76 1.20 -17.86 -16.70
CA PHE A 76 0.63 -17.07 -15.63
C PHE A 76 1.16 -15.63 -15.68
N ILE A 77 0.49 -14.73 -14.98
CA ILE A 77 0.91 -13.34 -14.83
C ILE A 77 0.92 -12.94 -13.36
N THR A 78 1.94 -12.20 -12.95
CA THR A 78 1.97 -11.56 -11.63
C THR A 78 1.52 -10.10 -11.71
N ARG A 79 1.16 -9.51 -10.57
CA ARG A 79 0.90 -8.07 -10.48
C ARG A 79 2.08 -7.23 -11.01
N LYS A 80 3.31 -7.69 -10.82
CA LYS A 80 4.52 -6.98 -11.26
C LYS A 80 4.60 -6.96 -12.78
N ASP A 81 4.38 -8.11 -13.42
CA ASP A 81 4.40 -8.25 -14.87
C ASP A 81 3.27 -7.44 -15.50
N TYR A 82 2.07 -7.51 -14.91
CA TYR A 82 0.92 -6.71 -15.35
C TYR A 82 1.19 -5.20 -15.26
N SER A 83 1.83 -4.74 -14.18
CA SER A 83 2.24 -3.34 -14.04
C SER A 83 3.28 -2.95 -15.11
N SER A 84 4.16 -3.88 -15.49
CA SER A 84 5.19 -3.65 -16.52
C SER A 84 4.58 -3.49 -17.92
N ILE A 85 3.62 -4.33 -18.30
CA ILE A 85 3.00 -4.28 -19.64
C ILE A 85 1.97 -3.15 -19.79
N THR A 86 1.30 -2.76 -18.71
CA THR A 86 0.24 -1.73 -18.75
C THR A 86 0.73 -0.34 -18.32
N GLY A 87 1.87 -0.24 -17.62
CA GLY A 87 2.34 1.01 -17.01
C GLY A 87 1.51 1.46 -15.81
N LEU A 88 0.67 0.59 -15.26
CA LEU A 88 -0.17 0.90 -14.10
C LEU A 88 0.64 0.88 -12.80
N LEU A 89 0.26 1.75 -11.86
CA LEU A 89 0.78 1.69 -10.50
C LEU A 89 0.27 0.45 -9.76
N LYS A 90 1.02 0.02 -8.74
CA LYS A 90 0.77 -1.19 -7.92
C LYS A 90 -0.70 -1.41 -7.58
N ASN A 91 -1.38 -0.39 -7.03
CA ASN A 91 -2.76 -0.54 -6.55
C ASN A 91 -3.77 -0.59 -7.70
N LYS A 92 -3.58 0.24 -8.74
CA LYS A 92 -4.46 0.24 -9.93
C LYS A 92 -4.35 -1.08 -10.68
N ALA A 93 -3.12 -1.58 -10.85
CA ALA A 93 -2.84 -2.91 -11.43
C ALA A 93 -3.49 -4.05 -10.63
N LEU A 94 -3.40 -4.01 -9.30
CA LEU A 94 -4.00 -5.04 -8.44
C LEU A 94 -5.52 -5.02 -8.51
N ASN A 95 -6.14 -3.84 -8.49
CA ASN A 95 -7.59 -3.69 -8.61
C ASN A 95 -8.09 -4.18 -9.97
N ASP A 96 -7.38 -3.87 -11.06
CA ASP A 96 -7.74 -4.33 -12.41
C ASP A 96 -7.70 -5.87 -12.49
N LEU A 97 -6.64 -6.49 -11.98
CA LEU A 97 -6.52 -7.95 -11.95
C LEU A 97 -7.61 -8.61 -11.08
N ASN A 98 -7.92 -8.02 -9.92
CA ASN A 98 -9.00 -8.56 -9.07
C ASN A 98 -10.37 -8.40 -9.73
N LEU A 99 -10.62 -7.31 -10.46
CA LEU A 99 -11.85 -7.12 -11.24
C LEU A 99 -11.99 -8.15 -12.36
N LEU A 100 -10.89 -8.49 -13.03
CA LEU A 100 -10.87 -9.53 -14.05
C LEU A 100 -11.12 -10.93 -13.46
N VAL A 101 -10.68 -11.16 -12.22
CA VAL A 101 -10.99 -12.40 -11.48
C VAL A 101 -12.46 -12.45 -11.08
N GLU A 102 -13.01 -11.36 -10.57
CA GLU A 102 -14.42 -11.26 -10.20
C GLU A 102 -15.35 -11.49 -11.42
N LYS A 103 -14.94 -11.00 -12.59
CA LYS A 103 -15.63 -11.23 -13.87
C LYS A 103 -15.41 -12.61 -14.47
N GLY A 104 -14.55 -13.45 -13.89
CA GLY A 104 -14.27 -14.80 -14.38
C GLY A 104 -13.31 -14.90 -15.57
N TYR A 105 -12.68 -13.79 -16.01
CA TYR A 105 -11.67 -13.84 -17.08
C TYR A 105 -10.34 -14.44 -16.62
N LEU A 106 -10.04 -14.29 -15.32
CA LEU A 106 -8.83 -14.79 -14.69
C LEU A 106 -9.19 -15.63 -13.46
N SER A 107 -8.35 -16.62 -13.16
CA SER A 107 -8.37 -17.35 -11.89
C SER A 107 -7.10 -17.04 -11.10
N THR A 108 -7.15 -17.21 -9.78
CA THR A 108 -5.98 -16.98 -8.92
C THR A 108 -5.44 -18.28 -8.38
N ILE A 109 -4.13 -18.46 -8.47
CA ILE A 109 -3.42 -19.59 -7.86
C ILE A 109 -2.44 -19.03 -6.81
N GLY A 110 -2.31 -19.75 -5.69
CA GLY A 110 -1.41 -19.37 -4.61
C GLY A 110 -1.97 -18.33 -3.65
N ARG A 111 -1.15 -17.92 -2.67
CA ARG A 111 -1.53 -16.99 -1.59
C ARG A 111 -0.39 -16.00 -1.29
N GLY A 112 -0.75 -14.85 -0.72
CA GLY A 112 0.22 -13.84 -0.26
C GLY A 112 1.15 -13.35 -1.36
N SER A 113 2.46 -13.44 -1.13
CA SER A 113 3.51 -13.05 -2.09
C SER A 113 3.61 -13.96 -3.30
N HIS A 114 3.10 -15.20 -3.22
CA HIS A 114 3.14 -16.20 -4.30
C HIS A 114 1.83 -16.23 -5.10
N LYS A 115 0.95 -15.23 -4.94
CA LYS A 115 -0.29 -15.13 -5.71
C LYS A 115 0.02 -14.83 -7.18
N VAL A 116 -0.43 -15.71 -8.06
CA VAL A 116 -0.36 -15.56 -9.51
C VAL A 116 -1.76 -15.60 -10.11
N TYR A 117 -1.90 -14.98 -11.28
CA TYR A 117 -3.15 -14.94 -12.03
C TYR A 117 -2.98 -15.80 -13.28
N VAL A 118 -3.93 -16.68 -13.54
CA VAL A 118 -3.95 -17.56 -14.71
C VAL A 118 -5.19 -17.28 -15.53
N ARG A 119 -5.19 -17.70 -16.79
CA ARG A 119 -6.38 -17.62 -17.63
C ARG A 119 -7.52 -18.40 -16.96
N GLY A 120 -8.69 -17.79 -16.82
CA GLY A 120 -9.87 -18.49 -16.36
C GLY A 120 -10.18 -19.61 -17.35
N GLU A 121 -10.43 -20.82 -16.85
CA GLU A 121 -11.08 -21.83 -17.69
C GLU A 121 -12.45 -21.28 -18.05
N SER A 122 -12.74 -21.21 -19.35
CA SER A 122 -14.07 -20.87 -19.84
C SER A 122 -15.08 -21.69 -19.04
N GLN A 123 -15.85 -21.05 -18.17
CA GLN A 123 -17.15 -21.60 -17.85
C GLN A 123 -17.86 -21.58 -19.20
N GLU A 124 -17.90 -22.73 -19.88
CA GLU A 124 -18.94 -23.00 -20.85
C GLU A 124 -20.22 -22.46 -20.22
N ILE A 125 -20.81 -21.50 -20.90
CA ILE A 125 -22.17 -21.06 -20.60
C ILE A 125 -22.96 -22.36 -20.57
N LYS A 126 -23.31 -22.85 -19.37
CA LYS A 126 -24.39 -23.79 -19.21
C LYS A 126 -25.63 -23.01 -19.61
N SER A 127 -25.89 -22.97 -20.91
CA SER A 127 -27.23 -22.78 -21.44
C SER A 127 -28.00 -24.03 -21.00
N GLU A 128 -28.49 -24.00 -19.77
CA GLU A 128 -29.44 -24.98 -19.30
C GLU A 128 -30.76 -24.61 -19.96
N ASN A 129 -31.07 -25.37 -21.01
CA ASN A 129 -32.36 -25.37 -21.69
C ASN A 129 -33.46 -25.80 -20.70
N ALA A 130 -34.50 -24.98 -20.55
CA ALA A 130 -35.92 -25.36 -20.57
C ALA A 130 -36.80 -24.13 -20.35
#